data_AF-A0A7C5V2J0-F1
#
_entry.id   AF-A0A7C5V2J0-F1
#
_cell.length_a   1.000
_cell.length_b   1.000
_cell.length_c   1.000
_cell.angle_alpha   90.00
_cell.angle_beta   90.00
_cell.angle_gamma   90.00
#
_symmetry.space_group_name_H-M   'P 1'
#
loop_
_entity.id
_entity.type
_entity.pdbx_description
1 polymer ?
#
loop_
_entity_poly.entity_id
_entity_poly.type
_entity_poly.pdbx_seq_one_letter_code
_entity_poly.pdbx_strand_id
1 'polypeptide(L)'
;MDPTYDPQKVEAKWQKRWEADRLFDAEPDPSRRKYYVLEMLPYPSGDIHMGHVRNYSIGDALARYMWMKGYNVLHPIGWDSFGLPAENAAIKHQRPPAEFTFAYIARMREQLKRLGVSYDWRREVTTCLPEYYRWNQWFFLKMYERGLAYRKKSRVNWCPECETVLANVQVVDGCCWRHEETPVVEKELEQWFLKITDYAERLLEDMKELVRWPERVLTMQQNWIGKSKGTEVDFRIVELDLPLRIFTTRVDTIFGCTAVLVAPEHPVVEKMIAASKDPEALRREVDRIKSSAVRARVEVNQVKDGAPTGFTARNPYNDEIVPIWLANFVLMEYGTGALMAVPAHDQRDFEFCTAFNLPIRTVIVPKDSEPQVKLEAAFTDYGKLVNSGPYTGLTSERAIERMTKDAEADGFGRGTVQYRIKDWGISRQRYWGTPIPMVYCDACGIVPVRESDLPVLLPENVRLTGTGQSPLASVPEFVSTACPKCNGPARRETDTMDTFVDSSWYFYRYTDPRIDTSPINQEAVKYWFPVDQYIGGIEHAILHLIYMRFFTKVMKDIGLVEFSEPVARLFTQGMVIKDGA
;
A
#
# COMPACT_ATOMS: atom_id res chain seq x y z
N MET A 1 31.49 29.43 -37.98
CA MET A 1 30.26 28.70 -37.61
C MET A 1 29.54 28.38 -38.90
N ASP A 2 29.01 27.16 -39.04
CA ASP A 2 28.08 26.83 -40.14
C ASP A 2 26.86 27.75 -40.01
N PRO A 3 26.41 28.43 -41.08
CA PRO A 3 25.25 29.32 -41.01
C PRO A 3 23.92 28.58 -40.77
N THR A 4 23.90 27.24 -40.92
CA THR A 4 22.70 26.42 -40.71
C THR A 4 22.82 25.55 -39.45
N TYR A 5 21.75 25.49 -38.66
CA TYR A 5 21.70 24.62 -37.48
C TYR A 5 21.40 23.17 -37.88
N ASP A 6 22.40 22.31 -37.72
CA ASP A 6 22.30 20.86 -37.94
C ASP A 6 22.37 20.12 -36.58
N PRO A 7 21.22 19.72 -36.00
CA PRO A 7 21.17 19.11 -34.68
C PRO A 7 21.97 17.80 -34.62
N GLN A 8 21.94 16.98 -35.68
CA GLN A 8 22.61 15.68 -35.67
C GLN A 8 24.12 15.81 -35.50
N LYS A 9 24.73 16.79 -36.17
CA LYS A 9 26.17 17.07 -36.04
C LYS A 9 26.50 17.67 -34.67
N VAL A 10 25.67 18.59 -34.18
CA VAL A 10 25.94 19.32 -32.92
C VAL A 10 25.75 18.42 -31.71
N GLU A 11 24.64 17.68 -31.63
CA GLU A 11 24.31 16.78 -30.51
C GLU A 11 25.37 15.69 -30.35
N ALA A 12 25.68 14.95 -31.42
CA ALA A 12 26.64 13.85 -31.38
C ALA A 12 28.05 14.31 -30.96
N LYS A 13 28.48 15.50 -31.42
CA LYS A 13 29.75 16.10 -31.02
C LYS A 13 29.81 16.33 -29.51
N TRP A 14 28.78 16.96 -28.94
CA TRP A 14 28.79 17.33 -27.52
C TRP A 14 28.56 16.14 -26.60
N GLN A 15 27.69 15.20 -26.96
CA GLN A 15 27.49 13.95 -26.21
C GLN A 15 28.80 13.18 -26.08
N LYS A 16 29.52 12.97 -27.20
CA LYS A 16 30.83 12.31 -27.20
C LYS A 16 31.87 13.06 -26.34
N ARG A 17 31.84 14.39 -26.38
CA ARG A 17 32.76 15.21 -25.57
C ARG A 17 32.47 15.08 -24.07
N TRP A 18 31.21 15.17 -23.66
CA TRP A 18 30.83 15.06 -22.25
C TRP A 18 31.14 13.68 -21.66
N GLU A 19 30.94 12.61 -22.44
CA GLU A 19 31.29 11.25 -22.04
C GLU A 19 32.82 11.07 -21.92
N ALA A 20 33.60 11.56 -22.90
CA ALA A 20 35.06 11.49 -22.85
C ALA A 20 35.67 12.29 -21.68
N ASP A 21 35.09 13.45 -21.37
CA ASP A 21 35.51 14.30 -20.25
C ASP A 21 34.96 13.80 -18.90
N ARG A 22 34.08 12.79 -18.89
CA ARG A 22 33.43 12.25 -17.69
C ARG A 22 32.75 13.34 -16.85
N LEU A 23 32.09 14.27 -17.54
CA LEU A 23 31.67 15.56 -16.96
C LEU A 23 30.65 15.43 -15.82
N PHE A 24 29.86 14.36 -15.85
CA PHE A 24 28.75 14.13 -14.93
C PHE A 24 29.03 13.02 -13.90
N ASP A 25 30.26 12.51 -13.86
CA ASP A 25 30.70 11.58 -12.82
C ASP A 25 30.68 12.29 -11.46
N ALA A 26 29.92 11.74 -10.52
CA ALA A 26 29.74 12.31 -9.19
C ALA A 26 30.43 11.43 -8.15
N GLU A 27 31.35 12.00 -7.37
CA GLU A 27 31.96 11.36 -6.19
C GLU A 27 31.76 12.23 -4.96
N PRO A 28 31.68 11.66 -3.74
CA PRO A 28 31.66 12.45 -2.52
C PRO A 28 32.88 13.39 -2.44
N ASP A 29 32.60 14.70 -2.40
CA ASP A 29 33.60 15.75 -2.25
C ASP A 29 33.15 16.72 -1.14
N PRO A 30 33.69 16.60 0.08
CA PRO A 30 33.32 17.47 1.21
C PRO A 30 33.61 18.97 0.98
N SER A 31 34.43 19.33 -0.01
CA SER A 31 34.73 20.73 -0.33
C SER A 31 33.63 21.41 -1.16
N ARG A 32 32.73 20.62 -1.76
CA ARG A 32 31.64 21.09 -2.62
C ARG A 32 30.29 20.89 -1.96
N ARG A 33 29.37 21.81 -2.23
CA ARG A 33 27.97 21.65 -1.83
C ARG A 33 27.31 20.60 -2.70
N LYS A 34 26.84 19.51 -2.11
CA LYS A 34 26.14 18.44 -2.83
C LYS A 34 24.75 18.87 -3.31
N TYR A 35 24.27 18.27 -4.39
CA TYR A 35 22.88 18.32 -4.82
C TYR A 35 22.47 16.99 -5.46
N TYR A 36 21.48 16.31 -4.89
CA TYR A 36 20.99 15.04 -5.41
C TYR A 36 19.68 15.26 -6.17
N VAL A 37 19.76 15.21 -7.51
CA VAL A 37 18.59 15.23 -8.41
C VAL A 37 18.23 13.81 -8.77
N LEU A 38 16.95 13.47 -8.65
CA LEU A 38 16.51 12.12 -8.92
C LEU A 38 15.13 12.09 -9.55
N GLU A 39 15.04 11.36 -10.64
CA GLU A 39 13.80 10.94 -11.26
C GLU A 39 13.37 9.54 -10.80
N MET A 40 12.06 9.28 -10.80
CA MET A 40 11.55 7.91 -10.75
C MET A 40 12.13 7.11 -11.92
N LEU A 41 12.78 5.98 -11.61
CA LEU A 41 13.43 5.13 -12.60
C LEU A 41 12.38 4.42 -13.49
N PRO A 42 12.68 4.16 -14.78
CA PRO A 42 11.74 3.54 -15.69
C PRO A 42 11.59 2.03 -15.48
N TYR A 43 10.40 1.52 -15.82
CA TYR A 43 10.21 0.11 -16.14
C TYR A 43 10.71 -0.18 -17.57
N PRO A 44 11.57 -1.20 -17.80
CA PRO A 44 12.03 -1.58 -19.13
C PRO A 44 11.00 -2.46 -19.86
N SER A 45 9.77 -1.94 -20.00
CA SER A 45 8.64 -2.63 -20.62
C SER A 45 8.38 -2.21 -22.08
N GLY A 46 9.18 -1.28 -22.62
CA GLY A 46 9.00 -0.71 -23.96
C GLY A 46 10.02 0.38 -24.28
N ASP A 47 9.81 1.06 -25.40
CA ASP A 47 10.56 2.27 -25.77
C ASP A 47 10.25 3.46 -24.86
N ILE A 48 11.20 4.39 -24.72
CA ILE A 48 10.87 5.67 -24.09
C ILE A 48 9.88 6.46 -24.97
N HIS A 49 8.78 6.90 -24.37
CA HIS A 49 7.81 7.83 -24.94
C HIS A 49 7.94 9.25 -24.36
N MET A 50 7.17 10.22 -24.87
CA MET A 50 7.26 11.63 -24.44
C MET A 50 6.97 11.88 -22.95
N GLY A 51 6.18 11.03 -22.30
CA GLY A 51 6.06 11.05 -20.82
C GLY A 51 7.41 10.85 -20.09
N HIS A 52 8.23 9.91 -20.55
CA HIS A 52 9.59 9.71 -20.04
C HIS A 52 10.48 10.91 -20.36
N VAL A 53 10.43 11.41 -21.60
CA VAL A 53 11.22 12.57 -22.04
C VAL A 53 10.89 13.79 -21.17
N ARG A 54 9.61 14.04 -20.86
CA ARG A 54 9.21 15.13 -19.95
C ARG A 54 9.86 14.99 -18.58
N ASN A 55 9.79 13.80 -17.97
CA ASN A 55 10.33 13.54 -16.64
C ASN A 55 11.85 13.80 -16.59
N TYR A 56 12.57 13.13 -17.48
CA TYR A 56 14.04 13.16 -17.48
C TYR A 56 14.60 14.48 -18.00
N SER A 57 13.88 15.22 -18.86
CA SER A 57 14.32 16.55 -19.28
C SER A 57 14.17 17.58 -18.16
N ILE A 58 13.16 17.44 -17.29
CA ILE A 58 13.00 18.31 -16.11
C ILE A 58 14.16 18.09 -15.14
N GLY A 59 14.50 16.83 -14.84
CA GLY A 59 15.63 16.52 -13.97
C GLY A 59 16.97 16.92 -14.58
N ASP A 60 17.19 16.66 -15.87
CA ASP A 60 18.40 17.09 -16.59
C ASP A 60 18.61 18.61 -16.55
N ALA A 61 17.55 19.38 -16.83
CA ALA A 61 17.62 20.83 -16.79
C ALA A 61 18.04 21.33 -15.40
N LEU A 62 17.48 20.75 -14.34
CA LEU A 62 17.84 21.08 -12.97
C LEU A 62 19.25 20.63 -12.61
N ALA A 63 19.65 19.40 -12.97
CA ALA A 63 20.97 18.86 -12.71
C ALA A 63 22.06 19.75 -13.32
N ARG A 64 21.90 20.12 -14.60
CA ARG A 64 22.79 21.05 -15.30
C ARG A 64 22.80 22.43 -14.68
N TYR A 65 21.63 22.98 -14.32
CA TYR A 65 21.54 24.27 -13.65
C TYR A 65 22.34 24.27 -12.33
N MET A 66 22.16 23.25 -11.49
CA MET A 66 22.85 23.14 -10.21
C MET A 66 24.36 22.90 -10.39
N TRP A 67 24.75 22.11 -11.38
CA TRP A 67 26.15 21.90 -11.74
C TRP A 67 26.81 23.23 -12.14
N MET A 68 26.16 24.04 -12.99
CA MET A 68 26.63 25.38 -13.39
C MET A 68 26.69 26.37 -12.21
N LYS A 69 25.92 26.14 -11.15
CA LYS A 69 25.97 26.92 -9.89
C LYS A 69 27.09 26.46 -8.95
N GLY A 70 27.93 25.51 -9.36
CA GLY A 70 29.08 25.01 -8.61
C GLY A 70 28.78 23.86 -7.64
N TYR A 71 27.55 23.31 -7.65
CA TYR A 71 27.22 22.16 -6.81
C TYR A 71 27.90 20.88 -7.33
N ASN A 72 28.17 19.94 -6.43
CA ASN A 72 28.48 18.57 -6.78
C ASN A 72 27.17 17.81 -6.98
N VAL A 73 26.83 17.45 -8.22
CA VAL A 73 25.51 16.96 -8.56
C VAL A 73 25.54 15.44 -8.74
N LEU A 74 24.79 14.71 -7.91
CA LEU A 74 24.47 13.32 -8.17
C LEU A 74 23.17 13.27 -8.97
N HIS A 75 23.26 12.75 -10.19
CA HIS A 75 22.14 12.58 -11.11
C HIS A 75 22.22 11.15 -11.69
N PRO A 76 21.63 10.15 -11.02
CA PRO A 76 21.75 8.75 -11.41
C PRO A 76 20.54 8.27 -12.22
N ILE A 77 20.67 7.10 -12.83
CA ILE A 77 19.59 6.39 -13.52
C ILE A 77 19.74 4.88 -13.30
N GLY A 78 18.69 4.12 -13.56
CA GLY A 78 18.66 2.67 -13.42
C GLY A 78 17.37 2.12 -13.97
N TRP A 79 17.07 0.86 -13.68
CA TRP A 79 15.96 0.13 -14.29
C TRP A 79 15.18 -0.63 -13.22
N ASP A 80 13.90 -0.31 -13.05
CA ASP A 80 13.01 -1.12 -12.24
C ASP A 80 12.54 -2.31 -13.07
N SER A 81 13.35 -3.36 -13.04
CA SER A 81 13.38 -4.39 -14.08
C SER A 81 12.76 -5.72 -13.67
N PHE A 82 12.30 -5.85 -12.43
CA PHE A 82 11.48 -6.97 -11.94
C PHE A 82 9.98 -6.67 -12.03
N GLY A 83 9.18 -7.68 -11.69
CA GLY A 83 7.74 -7.56 -11.47
C GLY A 83 6.89 -7.69 -12.73
N LEU A 84 5.60 -7.42 -12.52
CA LEU A 84 4.57 -7.52 -13.53
C LEU A 84 4.86 -6.75 -14.84
N PRO A 85 5.45 -5.53 -14.85
CA PRO A 85 5.61 -4.76 -16.09
C PRO A 85 6.47 -5.51 -17.11
N ALA A 86 7.65 -5.93 -16.69
CA ALA A 86 8.60 -6.64 -17.54
C ALA A 86 8.08 -8.04 -17.93
N GLU A 87 7.49 -8.78 -16.99
CA GLU A 87 7.03 -10.15 -17.26
C GLU A 87 5.84 -10.19 -18.22
N ASN A 88 4.81 -9.34 -18.03
CA ASN A 88 3.67 -9.31 -18.95
C ASN A 88 4.09 -8.88 -20.36
N ALA A 89 5.01 -7.92 -20.47
CA ALA A 89 5.53 -7.49 -21.75
C ALA A 89 6.32 -8.62 -22.43
N ALA A 90 7.17 -9.33 -21.68
CA ALA A 90 7.90 -10.50 -22.19
C ALA A 90 6.97 -11.62 -22.68
N ILE A 91 5.91 -11.93 -21.92
CA ILE A 91 4.89 -12.92 -22.29
C ILE A 91 4.17 -12.50 -23.58
N LYS A 92 3.73 -11.24 -23.68
CA LYS A 92 3.07 -10.70 -24.88
C LYS A 92 3.95 -10.81 -26.13
N HIS A 93 5.27 -10.65 -25.95
CA HIS A 93 6.26 -10.78 -27.01
C HIS A 93 6.83 -12.20 -27.18
N GLN A 94 6.34 -13.19 -26.43
CA GLN A 94 6.78 -14.58 -26.45
C GLN A 94 8.30 -14.75 -26.27
N ARG A 95 8.89 -13.94 -25.38
CA ARG A 95 10.32 -13.98 -25.05
C ARG A 95 10.55 -14.28 -23.58
N PRO A 96 11.68 -14.91 -23.19
CA PRO A 96 12.06 -15.03 -21.79
C PRO A 96 12.14 -13.66 -21.11
N PRO A 97 11.60 -13.49 -19.88
CA PRO A 97 11.60 -12.19 -19.19
C PRO A 97 12.98 -11.54 -19.07
N ALA A 98 14.02 -12.32 -18.77
CA ALA A 98 15.40 -11.81 -18.70
C ALA A 98 15.86 -11.23 -20.04
N GLU A 99 15.74 -12.00 -21.12
CA GLU A 99 16.16 -11.59 -22.46
C GLU A 99 15.41 -10.35 -22.94
N PHE A 100 14.09 -10.31 -22.73
CA PHE A 100 13.25 -9.16 -23.04
C PHE A 100 13.72 -7.91 -22.28
N THR A 101 13.88 -8.05 -20.96
CA THR A 101 14.28 -6.97 -20.06
C THR A 101 15.62 -6.37 -20.45
N PHE A 102 16.65 -7.19 -20.65
CA PHE A 102 17.98 -6.68 -21.01
C PHE A 102 18.02 -6.04 -22.40
N ALA A 103 17.24 -6.55 -23.35
CA ALA A 103 17.13 -5.93 -24.68
C ALA A 103 16.52 -4.52 -24.60
N TYR A 104 15.47 -4.33 -23.79
CA TYR A 104 14.86 -3.01 -23.61
C TYR A 104 15.71 -2.07 -22.75
N ILE A 105 16.41 -2.57 -21.73
CA ILE A 105 17.41 -1.79 -21.00
C ILE A 105 18.46 -1.23 -21.96
N ALA A 106 19.03 -2.06 -22.84
CA ALA A 106 20.01 -1.61 -23.82
C ALA A 106 19.45 -0.52 -24.75
N ARG A 107 18.24 -0.73 -25.27
CA ARG A 107 17.58 0.20 -26.19
C ARG A 107 17.20 1.53 -25.52
N MET A 108 16.62 1.49 -24.33
CA MET A 108 16.27 2.70 -23.56
C MET A 108 17.53 3.47 -23.16
N ARG A 109 18.62 2.78 -22.80
CA ARG A 109 19.92 3.41 -22.52
C ARG A 109 20.41 4.22 -23.71
N GLU A 110 20.37 3.65 -24.91
CA GLU A 110 20.75 4.35 -26.15
C GLU A 110 19.85 5.57 -26.41
N GLN A 111 18.54 5.43 -26.22
CA GLN A 111 17.59 6.53 -26.39
C GLN A 111 17.85 7.68 -25.40
N LEU A 112 18.09 7.37 -24.12
CA LEU A 112 18.40 8.37 -23.09
C LEU A 112 19.77 9.04 -23.35
N LYS A 113 20.79 8.27 -23.75
CA LYS A 113 22.09 8.84 -24.17
C LYS A 113 21.92 9.79 -25.37
N ARG A 114 21.06 9.44 -26.32
CA ARG A 114 20.76 10.28 -27.49
C ARG A 114 20.02 11.58 -27.14
N LEU A 115 19.23 11.60 -26.06
CA LEU A 115 18.66 12.84 -25.52
C LEU A 115 19.72 13.74 -24.87
N GLY A 116 20.94 13.23 -24.61
CA GLY A 116 22.02 13.98 -24.01
C GLY A 116 21.83 14.24 -22.52
N VAL A 117 21.10 13.38 -21.81
CA VAL A 117 20.87 13.51 -20.37
C VAL A 117 22.18 13.37 -19.57
N SER A 118 22.36 14.20 -18.55
CA SER A 118 23.54 14.34 -17.71
C SER A 118 23.62 13.32 -16.58
N TYR A 119 23.40 12.03 -16.87
CA TYR A 119 23.47 10.97 -15.87
C TYR A 119 24.90 10.50 -15.58
N ASP A 120 25.17 10.12 -14.33
CA ASP A 120 26.33 9.28 -13.96
C ASP A 120 26.02 7.80 -14.26
N TRP A 121 26.31 7.37 -15.49
CA TRP A 121 26.06 5.99 -15.94
C TRP A 121 26.85 4.93 -15.19
N ARG A 122 27.92 5.28 -14.47
CA ARG A 122 28.68 4.32 -13.65
C ARG A 122 27.84 3.81 -12.48
N ARG A 123 26.86 4.63 -12.07
CA ARG A 123 25.96 4.37 -10.96
C ARG A 123 24.67 3.64 -11.36
N GLU A 124 24.59 3.17 -12.60
CA GLU A 124 23.46 2.40 -13.11
C GLU A 124 23.16 1.15 -12.24
N VAL A 125 21.89 0.99 -11.86
CA VAL A 125 21.38 -0.22 -11.17
C VAL A 125 20.30 -0.89 -12.00
N THR A 126 20.21 -2.21 -11.90
CA THR A 126 19.18 -3.04 -12.53
C THR A 126 18.60 -3.93 -11.45
N THR A 127 17.33 -3.74 -11.08
CA THR A 127 16.77 -4.37 -9.88
C THR A 127 16.66 -5.90 -9.97
N CYS A 128 16.57 -6.43 -11.20
CA CYS A 128 16.51 -7.87 -11.45
C CYS A 128 17.85 -8.61 -11.37
N LEU A 129 18.96 -7.90 -11.11
CA LEU A 129 20.28 -8.51 -10.96
C LEU A 129 20.53 -9.01 -9.53
N PRO A 130 21.17 -10.19 -9.34
CA PRO A 130 21.44 -10.74 -8.00
C PRO A 130 22.21 -9.80 -7.07
N GLU A 131 23.11 -8.98 -7.61
CA GLU A 131 23.89 -7.99 -6.88
C GLU A 131 23.00 -6.90 -6.24
N TYR A 132 21.79 -6.71 -6.78
CA TYR A 132 20.77 -5.83 -6.22
C TYR A 132 19.82 -6.61 -5.32
N TYR A 133 19.11 -7.61 -5.85
CA TYR A 133 17.99 -8.22 -5.12
C TYR A 133 18.41 -9.10 -3.93
N ARG A 134 19.69 -9.50 -3.83
CA ARG A 134 20.23 -10.09 -2.59
C ARG A 134 19.93 -9.21 -1.37
N TRP A 135 19.89 -7.89 -1.57
CA TRP A 135 19.62 -6.92 -0.52
C TRP A 135 18.14 -6.76 -0.21
N ASN A 136 17.25 -6.99 -1.17
CA ASN A 136 15.82 -7.14 -0.88
C ASN A 136 15.59 -8.34 0.04
N GLN A 137 16.25 -9.46 -0.26
CA GLN A 137 16.19 -10.66 0.58
C GLN A 137 16.75 -10.37 1.97
N TRP A 138 17.87 -9.66 2.05
CA TRP A 138 18.44 -9.21 3.32
C TRP A 138 17.47 -8.33 4.12
N PHE A 139 16.84 -7.32 3.51
CA PHE A 139 15.85 -6.47 4.16
C PHE A 139 14.66 -7.28 4.67
N PHE A 140 14.18 -8.22 3.87
CA PHE A 140 13.10 -9.12 4.27
C PHE A 140 13.49 -9.93 5.52
N LEU A 141 14.70 -10.50 5.56
CA LEU A 141 15.18 -11.23 6.74
C LEU A 141 15.24 -10.32 7.98
N LYS A 142 15.76 -9.09 7.86
CA LYS A 142 15.79 -8.13 8.98
C LYS A 142 14.39 -7.71 9.44
N MET A 143 13.44 -7.58 8.51
CA MET A 143 12.05 -7.33 8.86
C MET A 143 11.40 -8.55 9.52
N TYR A 144 11.71 -9.77 9.08
CA TYR A 144 11.23 -11.00 9.69
C TYR A 144 11.75 -11.18 11.13
N GLU A 145 13.06 -10.98 11.35
CA GLU A 145 13.70 -11.02 12.68
C GLU A 145 13.04 -10.04 13.67
N ARG A 146 12.49 -8.92 13.18
CA ARG A 146 11.83 -7.87 13.96
C ARG A 146 10.32 -8.03 14.05
N GLY A 147 9.75 -9.12 13.53
CA GLY A 147 8.30 -9.35 13.51
C GLY A 147 7.52 -8.44 12.56
N LEU A 148 8.20 -7.76 11.62
CA LEU A 148 7.60 -6.89 10.62
C LEU A 148 7.23 -7.66 9.34
N ALA A 149 7.93 -8.74 9.01
CA ALA A 149 7.52 -9.65 7.93
C ALA A 149 6.84 -10.88 8.54
N TYR A 150 5.62 -11.18 8.11
CA TYR A 150 4.85 -12.31 8.65
C TYR A 150 3.93 -12.91 7.59
N ARG A 151 3.50 -14.15 7.83
CA ARG A 151 2.62 -14.89 6.92
C ARG A 151 1.22 -15.03 7.53
N LYS A 152 0.17 -14.76 6.75
CA LYS A 152 -1.22 -15.00 7.15
C LYS A 152 -2.08 -15.41 5.97
N LYS A 153 -3.18 -16.10 6.25
CA LYS A 153 -4.30 -16.23 5.30
C LYS A 153 -4.96 -14.86 5.15
N SER A 154 -5.15 -14.44 3.92
CA SER A 154 -5.86 -13.21 3.58
C SER A 154 -6.75 -13.47 2.38
N ARG A 155 -7.90 -12.82 2.37
CA ARG A 155 -8.60 -12.57 1.11
C ARG A 155 -7.83 -11.51 0.35
N VAL A 156 -7.59 -11.79 -0.91
CA VAL A 156 -6.70 -11.01 -1.75
C VAL A 156 -7.37 -10.77 -3.09
N ASN A 157 -7.12 -9.58 -3.62
CA ASN A 157 -7.55 -9.21 -4.96
C ASN A 157 -6.80 -10.07 -5.96
N TRP A 158 -7.51 -10.79 -6.81
CA TRP A 158 -6.95 -11.69 -7.81
C TRP A 158 -7.40 -11.22 -9.20
N CYS A 159 -6.44 -10.95 -10.08
CA CYS A 159 -6.77 -10.72 -11.49
C CYS A 159 -6.70 -12.06 -12.24
N PRO A 160 -7.79 -12.53 -12.88
CA PRO A 160 -7.79 -13.79 -13.62
C PRO A 160 -6.94 -13.76 -14.88
N GLU A 161 -6.69 -12.58 -15.46
CA GLU A 161 -5.83 -12.45 -16.65
C GLU A 161 -4.36 -12.28 -16.30
N CYS A 162 -4.02 -11.55 -15.22
CA CYS A 162 -2.65 -11.58 -14.69
C CYS A 162 -2.33 -12.91 -13.98
N GLU A 163 -3.36 -13.64 -13.58
CA GLU A 163 -3.29 -14.80 -12.72
C GLU A 163 -2.39 -14.60 -11.49
N THR A 164 -2.62 -13.49 -10.80
CA THR A 164 -1.86 -13.16 -9.59
C THR A 164 -2.62 -12.26 -8.67
N VAL A 165 -2.10 -12.15 -7.45
CA VAL A 165 -2.58 -11.21 -6.46
C VAL A 165 -2.19 -9.78 -6.80
N LEU A 166 -3.16 -8.89 -6.72
CA LEU A 166 -3.02 -7.44 -6.78
C LEU A 166 -3.07 -6.84 -5.38
N ALA A 167 -2.25 -5.83 -5.11
CA ALA A 167 -2.45 -4.97 -3.94
C ALA A 167 -3.74 -4.14 -4.11
N ASN A 168 -4.35 -3.65 -3.02
CA ASN A 168 -5.62 -2.87 -3.09
C ASN A 168 -5.57 -1.70 -4.08
N VAL A 169 -4.44 -1.03 -4.12
CA VAL A 169 -4.08 0.06 -5.04
C VAL A 169 -3.94 -0.33 -6.52
N GLN A 170 -3.76 -1.60 -6.83
CA GLN A 170 -3.65 -2.14 -8.19
C GLN A 170 -5.03 -2.53 -8.74
N VAL A 171 -6.09 -2.29 -7.96
CA VAL A 171 -7.48 -2.42 -8.36
C VAL A 171 -8.02 -1.01 -8.62
N VAL A 172 -8.33 -0.71 -9.87
CA VAL A 172 -8.85 0.59 -10.31
C VAL A 172 -10.25 0.35 -10.85
N ASP A 173 -11.24 1.03 -10.28
CA ASP A 173 -12.67 0.84 -10.60
C ASP A 173 -13.10 -0.64 -10.56
N GLY A 174 -12.51 -1.40 -9.63
CA GLY A 174 -12.76 -2.82 -9.44
C GLY A 174 -12.18 -3.75 -10.51
N CYS A 175 -11.47 -3.21 -11.49
CA CYS A 175 -10.70 -3.93 -12.50
C CYS A 175 -9.20 -3.89 -12.21
N CYS A 176 -8.43 -4.69 -12.93
CA CYS A 176 -6.97 -4.65 -12.85
C CYS A 176 -6.44 -3.32 -13.41
N TRP A 177 -5.49 -2.68 -12.73
CA TRP A 177 -4.82 -1.44 -13.18
C TRP A 177 -4.13 -1.50 -14.56
N ARG A 178 -4.09 -2.67 -15.19
CA ARG A 178 -3.51 -2.90 -16.53
C ARG A 178 -4.48 -3.52 -17.52
N HIS A 179 -5.44 -4.27 -17.01
CA HIS A 179 -6.47 -4.91 -17.79
C HIS A 179 -7.76 -4.25 -17.32
N GLU A 180 -7.99 -3.03 -17.82
CA GLU A 180 -9.07 -2.14 -17.37
C GLU A 180 -10.46 -2.77 -17.57
N GLU A 181 -10.55 -3.75 -18.48
CA GLU A 181 -11.77 -4.51 -18.76
C GLU A 181 -11.89 -5.81 -17.95
N THR A 182 -10.86 -6.21 -17.18
CA THR A 182 -10.82 -7.48 -16.47
C THR A 182 -11.15 -7.29 -14.99
N PRO A 183 -12.33 -7.77 -14.53
CA PRO A 183 -12.75 -7.63 -13.14
C PRO A 183 -11.83 -8.42 -12.19
N VAL A 184 -11.54 -7.81 -11.05
CA VAL A 184 -10.80 -8.44 -9.96
C VAL A 184 -11.75 -9.32 -9.15
N VAL A 185 -11.33 -10.54 -8.84
CA VAL A 185 -12.08 -11.47 -7.98
C VAL A 185 -11.36 -11.66 -6.65
N GLU A 186 -12.06 -12.07 -5.59
CA GLU A 186 -11.42 -12.41 -4.32
C GLU A 186 -11.00 -13.88 -4.29
N LYS A 187 -9.79 -14.13 -3.80
CA LYS A 187 -9.28 -15.48 -3.51
C LYS A 187 -8.73 -15.51 -2.09
N GLU A 188 -8.91 -16.62 -1.38
CA GLU A 188 -8.22 -16.82 -0.10
C GLU A 188 -6.86 -17.45 -0.36
N LEU A 189 -5.79 -16.75 0.00
CA LEU A 189 -4.41 -17.22 -0.15
C LEU A 189 -3.60 -16.93 1.11
N GLU A 190 -2.63 -17.79 1.39
CA GLU A 190 -1.70 -17.59 2.49
C GLU A 190 -0.43 -16.89 1.98
N GLN A 191 -0.27 -15.63 2.36
CA GLN A 191 0.72 -14.71 1.77
C GLN A 191 1.61 -14.05 2.82
N TRP A 192 2.75 -13.51 2.36
CA TRP A 192 3.65 -12.67 3.13
C TRP A 192 3.22 -11.21 3.12
N PHE A 193 3.24 -10.60 4.30
CA PHE A 193 2.91 -9.22 4.55
C PHE A 193 4.06 -8.50 5.28
N LEU A 194 4.25 -7.22 4.95
CA LEU A 194 5.05 -6.29 5.71
C LEU A 194 4.14 -5.42 6.58
N LYS A 195 4.45 -5.37 7.88
CA LYS A 195 3.64 -4.73 8.92
C LYS A 195 3.84 -3.21 8.95
N ILE A 196 3.53 -2.55 7.83
CA ILE A 196 3.61 -1.10 7.69
C ILE A 196 2.66 -0.37 8.64
N THR A 197 1.61 -1.03 9.12
CA THR A 197 0.68 -0.47 10.12
C THR A 197 1.37 -0.11 11.45
N ASP A 198 2.43 -0.82 11.85
CA ASP A 198 3.23 -0.47 13.03
C ASP A 198 3.97 0.88 12.87
N TYR A 199 4.06 1.40 11.65
CA TYR A 199 4.66 2.69 11.32
C TYR A 199 3.62 3.75 10.93
N ALA A 200 2.32 3.44 10.98
CA ALA A 200 1.25 4.34 10.50
C ALA A 200 1.29 5.71 11.19
N GLU A 201 1.51 5.74 12.52
CA GLU A 201 1.61 6.99 13.26
C GLU A 201 2.84 7.81 12.84
N ARG A 202 4.02 7.19 12.79
CA ARG A 202 5.26 7.86 12.36
C ARG A 202 5.17 8.35 10.92
N LEU A 203 4.51 7.61 10.04
CA LEU A 203 4.24 8.02 8.66
C LEU A 203 3.33 9.26 8.58
N LEU A 204 2.47 9.51 9.57
CA LEU A 204 1.67 10.74 9.65
C LEU A 204 2.44 11.87 10.34
N GLU A 205 3.03 11.61 11.51
CA GLU A 205 3.72 12.62 12.31
C GLU A 205 4.89 13.25 11.56
N ASP A 206 5.68 12.44 10.85
CA ASP A 206 6.86 12.91 10.12
C ASP A 206 6.49 13.65 8.81
N MET A 207 5.21 13.69 8.41
CA MET A 207 4.78 14.55 7.28
C MET A 207 5.05 16.03 7.52
N LYS A 208 5.18 16.47 8.78
CA LYS A 208 5.59 17.84 9.14
C LYS A 208 7.00 18.19 8.64
N GLU A 209 7.85 17.19 8.38
CA GLU A 209 9.19 17.39 7.81
C GLU A 209 9.13 17.61 6.29
N LEU A 210 8.04 17.18 5.63
CA LEU A 210 7.85 17.20 4.18
C LEU A 210 7.34 18.57 3.67
N VAL A 211 7.91 19.66 4.19
CA VAL A 211 7.43 21.04 3.95
C VAL A 211 7.51 21.51 2.49
N ARG A 212 8.23 20.78 1.62
CA ARG A 212 8.34 21.07 0.18
C ARG A 212 7.74 19.97 -0.69
N TRP A 213 6.80 19.22 -0.16
CA TRP A 213 5.98 18.29 -0.92
C TRP A 213 4.66 18.95 -1.32
N PRO A 214 4.07 18.60 -2.49
CA PRO A 214 2.77 19.13 -2.87
C PRO A 214 1.69 18.71 -1.86
N GLU A 215 0.88 19.67 -1.40
CA GLU A 215 -0.19 19.45 -0.43
C GLU A 215 -1.13 18.33 -0.88
N ARG A 216 -1.47 18.29 -2.17
CA ARG A 216 -2.29 17.21 -2.76
C ARG A 216 -1.74 15.81 -2.46
N VAL A 217 -0.42 15.61 -2.55
CA VAL A 217 0.22 14.31 -2.25
C VAL A 217 0.09 13.99 -0.77
N LEU A 218 0.37 14.96 0.10
CA LEU A 218 0.27 14.79 1.55
C LEU A 218 -1.17 14.44 1.96
N THR A 219 -2.16 15.16 1.45
CA THR A 219 -3.59 14.88 1.69
C THR A 219 -3.98 13.48 1.21
N MET A 220 -3.51 13.05 0.02
CA MET A 220 -3.74 11.69 -0.46
C MET A 220 -3.16 10.64 0.50
N GLN A 221 -1.94 10.84 1.01
CA GLN A 221 -1.33 9.93 1.97
C GLN A 221 -2.02 9.96 3.34
N GLN A 222 -2.39 11.14 3.85
CA GLN A 222 -3.13 11.27 5.12
C GLN A 222 -4.46 10.53 5.06
N ASN A 223 -5.20 10.73 3.98
CA ASN A 223 -6.45 10.01 3.75
C ASN A 223 -6.17 8.52 3.66
N TRP A 224 -5.17 8.09 2.88
CA TRP A 224 -4.79 6.68 2.74
C TRP A 224 -4.49 6.01 4.07
N ILE A 225 -3.64 6.64 4.90
CA ILE A 225 -3.32 6.16 6.26
C ILE A 225 -4.57 6.16 7.14
N GLY A 226 -5.37 7.22 7.06
CA GLY A 226 -6.72 7.28 7.61
C GLY A 226 -6.78 7.06 9.12
N LYS A 227 -6.03 7.87 9.89
CA LYS A 227 -6.07 7.84 11.35
C LYS A 227 -7.41 8.36 11.85
N SER A 228 -8.09 7.54 12.66
CA SER A 228 -9.37 7.86 13.28
C SER A 228 -9.27 7.60 14.78
N LYS A 229 -9.48 8.65 15.60
CA LYS A 229 -9.63 8.49 17.05
C LYS A 229 -11.10 8.21 17.35
N GLY A 230 -11.36 7.17 18.13
CA GLY A 230 -12.72 6.77 18.46
C GLY A 230 -12.80 5.96 19.74
N THR A 231 -13.93 5.27 19.91
CA THR A 231 -14.24 4.44 21.07
C THR A 231 -14.64 3.04 20.59
N GLU A 232 -14.05 2.02 21.19
CA GLU A 232 -14.56 0.65 21.13
C GLU A 232 -15.64 0.47 22.21
N VAL A 233 -16.78 -0.12 21.86
CA VAL A 233 -17.91 -0.34 22.77
C VAL A 233 -18.40 -1.78 22.62
N ASP A 234 -18.59 -2.49 23.73
CA ASP A 234 -19.09 -3.85 23.77
C ASP A 234 -20.61 -3.86 23.91
N PHE A 235 -21.30 -4.15 22.81
CA PHE A 235 -22.71 -4.50 22.86
C PHE A 235 -22.86 -5.95 23.32
N ARG A 236 -23.93 -6.28 24.06
CA ARG A 236 -24.18 -7.66 24.48
C ARG A 236 -25.20 -8.32 23.56
N ILE A 237 -24.82 -9.40 22.86
CA ILE A 237 -25.76 -10.18 22.05
C ILE A 237 -26.69 -10.92 23.01
N VAL A 238 -27.98 -10.61 22.95
CA VAL A 238 -28.96 -11.02 23.98
C VAL A 238 -29.12 -12.54 23.98
N GLU A 239 -29.24 -13.16 22.81
CA GLU A 239 -29.53 -14.58 22.67
C GLU A 239 -28.31 -15.48 22.91
N LEU A 240 -27.10 -14.94 22.75
CA LEU A 240 -25.85 -15.71 22.90
C LEU A 240 -25.10 -15.42 24.20
N ASP A 241 -25.47 -14.34 24.88
CA ASP A 241 -24.71 -13.81 26.01
C ASP A 241 -23.21 -13.59 25.69
N LEU A 242 -22.94 -13.02 24.51
CA LEU A 242 -21.59 -12.75 24.03
C LEU A 242 -21.39 -11.26 23.77
N PRO A 243 -20.19 -10.71 24.06
CA PRO A 243 -19.86 -9.36 23.64
C PRO A 243 -19.68 -9.28 22.12
N LEU A 244 -20.21 -8.22 21.54
CA LEU A 244 -20.01 -7.77 20.17
C LEU A 244 -19.38 -6.38 20.21
N ARG A 245 -18.06 -6.34 20.05
CA ARG A 245 -17.30 -5.10 20.06
C ARG A 245 -17.51 -4.34 18.76
N ILE A 246 -17.91 -3.08 18.86
CA ILE A 246 -17.98 -2.14 17.73
C ILE A 246 -16.93 -1.05 17.89
N PHE A 247 -16.55 -0.41 16.79
CA PHE A 247 -15.74 0.81 16.79
C PHE A 247 -16.54 2.00 16.22
N THR A 248 -16.47 3.15 16.87
CA THR A 248 -17.07 4.40 16.37
C THR A 248 -16.22 5.62 16.68
N THR A 249 -16.14 6.57 15.75
CA THR A 249 -15.59 7.92 15.98
C THR A 249 -16.62 8.88 16.56
N ARG A 250 -17.88 8.45 16.66
CA ARG A 250 -19.05 9.24 17.06
C ARG A 250 -19.80 8.59 18.22
N VAL A 251 -19.09 8.28 19.30
CA VAL A 251 -19.75 7.69 20.50
C VAL A 251 -20.81 8.63 21.08
N ASP A 252 -20.73 9.94 20.81
CA ASP A 252 -21.77 10.93 21.12
C ASP A 252 -23.13 10.61 20.50
N THR A 253 -23.18 9.83 19.41
CA THR A 253 -24.44 9.49 18.73
C THR A 253 -25.03 8.15 19.16
N ILE A 254 -24.42 7.41 20.09
CA ILE A 254 -24.78 6.01 20.38
C ILE A 254 -26.23 5.82 20.89
N PHE A 255 -26.85 6.85 21.47
CA PHE A 255 -28.27 6.81 21.87
C PHE A 255 -29.23 6.79 20.66
N GLY A 256 -28.74 7.19 19.48
CA GLY A 256 -29.45 7.12 18.21
C GLY A 256 -29.23 5.80 17.47
N CYS A 257 -28.53 4.84 18.08
CA CYS A 257 -28.29 3.52 17.49
C CYS A 257 -29.61 2.77 17.36
N THR A 258 -29.96 2.36 16.13
CA THR A 258 -31.21 1.63 15.85
C THR A 258 -30.98 0.26 15.22
N ALA A 259 -29.74 -0.07 14.86
CA ALA A 259 -29.29 -1.41 14.50
C ALA A 259 -27.77 -1.55 14.76
N VAL A 260 -27.28 -2.78 14.91
CA VAL A 260 -25.84 -3.08 14.85
C VAL A 260 -25.56 -3.81 13.55
N LEU A 261 -24.61 -3.30 12.76
CA LEU A 261 -24.24 -3.87 11.47
C LEU A 261 -22.94 -4.67 11.61
N VAL A 262 -22.92 -5.89 11.10
CA VAL A 262 -21.75 -6.78 11.12
C VAL A 262 -21.32 -7.19 9.72
N ALA A 263 -20.01 -7.31 9.51
CA ALA A 263 -19.47 -7.89 8.29
C ALA A 263 -19.93 -9.36 8.17
N PRO A 264 -20.23 -9.85 6.95
CA PRO A 264 -20.71 -11.21 6.78
C PRO A 264 -19.61 -12.27 7.05
N GLU A 265 -18.34 -11.87 7.11
CA GLU A 265 -17.21 -12.71 7.53
C GLU A 265 -16.95 -12.66 9.04
N HIS A 266 -17.67 -11.86 9.81
CA HIS A 266 -17.37 -11.67 11.22
C HIS A 266 -17.49 -13.00 12.00
N PRO A 267 -16.51 -13.39 12.85
CA PRO A 267 -16.53 -14.69 13.52
C PRO A 267 -17.78 -14.98 14.37
N VAL A 268 -18.45 -13.92 14.84
CA VAL A 268 -19.73 -14.05 15.57
C VAL A 268 -20.86 -14.59 14.70
N VAL A 269 -20.80 -14.39 13.37
CA VAL A 269 -21.82 -14.84 12.43
C VAL A 269 -21.89 -16.36 12.41
N GLU A 270 -20.76 -17.08 12.49
CA GLU A 270 -20.79 -18.55 12.60
C GLU A 270 -21.42 -19.01 13.92
N LYS A 271 -21.24 -18.27 15.02
CA LYS A 271 -21.92 -18.55 16.29
C LYS A 271 -23.42 -18.29 16.20
N MET A 272 -23.83 -17.24 15.49
CA MET A 272 -25.24 -16.94 15.20
C MET A 272 -25.88 -18.01 14.33
N ILE A 273 -25.19 -18.47 13.28
CA ILE A 273 -25.65 -19.60 12.43
C ILE A 273 -25.87 -20.84 13.29
N ALA A 274 -24.90 -21.21 14.13
CA ALA A 274 -24.99 -22.39 14.97
C ALA A 274 -26.16 -22.35 15.98
N ALA A 275 -26.53 -21.16 16.45
CA ALA A 275 -27.63 -20.94 17.40
C ALA A 275 -28.97 -20.57 16.74
N SER A 276 -29.00 -20.38 15.42
CA SER A 276 -30.19 -19.98 14.68
C SER A 276 -31.26 -21.07 14.70
N LYS A 277 -32.53 -20.67 14.70
CA LYS A 277 -33.66 -21.59 14.49
C LYS A 277 -33.69 -22.18 13.07
N ASP A 278 -33.09 -21.47 12.11
CA ASP A 278 -32.89 -21.91 10.73
C ASP A 278 -31.46 -21.57 10.28
N PRO A 279 -30.47 -22.44 10.60
CA PRO A 279 -29.08 -22.22 10.22
C PRO A 279 -28.86 -22.14 8.71
N GLU A 280 -29.62 -22.93 7.94
CA GLU A 280 -29.50 -23.00 6.48
C GLU A 280 -30.00 -21.71 5.82
N ALA A 281 -31.12 -21.15 6.29
CA ALA A 281 -31.58 -19.85 5.80
C ALA A 281 -30.60 -18.72 6.13
N LEU A 282 -30.09 -18.66 7.36
CA LEU A 282 -29.13 -17.63 7.74
C LEU A 282 -27.82 -17.77 6.93
N ARG A 283 -27.34 -19.00 6.71
CA ARG A 283 -26.15 -19.24 5.88
C ARG A 283 -26.34 -18.79 4.43
N ARG A 284 -27.52 -19.04 3.83
CA ARG A 284 -27.86 -18.52 2.49
C ARG A 284 -27.81 -17.00 2.43
N GLU A 285 -28.35 -16.30 3.43
CA GLU A 285 -28.28 -14.83 3.50
C GLU A 285 -26.84 -14.34 3.67
N VAL A 286 -26.04 -14.99 4.52
CA VAL A 286 -24.62 -14.68 4.68
C VAL A 286 -23.89 -14.80 3.34
N ASP A 287 -24.07 -15.88 2.60
CA ASP A 287 -23.40 -16.09 1.31
C ASP A 287 -23.88 -15.11 0.22
N ARG A 288 -25.18 -14.75 0.24
CA ARG A 288 -25.74 -13.70 -0.63
C ARG A 288 -25.11 -12.33 -0.33
N ILE A 289 -25.01 -11.96 0.95
CA ILE A 289 -24.41 -10.68 1.36
C ILE A 289 -22.91 -10.65 1.09
N LYS A 290 -22.18 -11.76 1.31
CA LYS A 290 -20.76 -11.89 0.89
C LYS A 290 -20.61 -11.59 -0.61
N SER A 291 -21.44 -12.22 -1.44
CA SER A 291 -21.44 -12.01 -2.89
C SER A 291 -21.79 -10.56 -3.28
N SER A 292 -22.71 -9.94 -2.55
CA SER A 292 -23.08 -8.53 -2.71
C SER A 292 -21.95 -7.58 -2.32
N ALA A 293 -21.23 -7.86 -1.22
CA ALA A 293 -20.10 -7.08 -0.74
C ALA A 293 -18.95 -7.02 -1.75
N VAL A 294 -18.67 -8.15 -2.42
CA VAL A 294 -17.67 -8.20 -3.49
C VAL A 294 -18.06 -7.27 -4.65
N ARG A 295 -19.32 -7.30 -5.09
CA ARG A 295 -19.82 -6.41 -6.16
C ARG A 295 -19.77 -4.93 -5.75
N ALA A 296 -20.18 -4.61 -4.53
CA ALA A 296 -20.18 -3.24 -4.01
C ALA A 296 -18.76 -2.63 -3.86
N ARG A 297 -17.70 -3.43 -3.76
CA ARG A 297 -16.32 -2.91 -3.74
C ARG A 297 -15.84 -2.38 -5.10
N VAL A 298 -16.53 -2.76 -6.18
CA VAL A 298 -16.19 -2.45 -7.59
C VAL A 298 -17.03 -1.29 -8.12
N GLU A 299 -18.28 -1.14 -7.68
CA GLU A 299 -19.21 -0.13 -8.19
C GLU A 299 -19.05 1.26 -7.54
N VAL A 300 -19.00 2.31 -8.36
CA VAL A 300 -18.92 3.73 -7.93
C VAL A 300 -20.14 4.14 -7.10
N ASN A 301 -21.31 3.56 -7.36
CA ASN A 301 -22.56 3.77 -6.62
C ASN A 301 -22.98 2.49 -5.90
N GLN A 302 -22.44 2.29 -4.70
CA GLN A 302 -22.74 1.12 -3.87
C GLN A 302 -24.23 1.02 -3.54
N VAL A 303 -24.94 0.08 -4.15
CA VAL A 303 -26.27 -0.32 -3.66
C VAL A 303 -26.09 -0.97 -2.28
N LYS A 304 -26.70 -0.34 -1.27
CA LYS A 304 -26.68 -0.84 0.11
C LYS A 304 -27.53 -2.11 0.18
N ASP A 305 -26.93 -3.21 0.63
CA ASP A 305 -27.57 -4.51 0.75
C ASP A 305 -27.31 -5.09 2.14
N GLY A 306 -28.29 -5.81 2.67
CA GLY A 306 -28.25 -6.36 4.01
C GLY A 306 -29.30 -7.43 4.25
N ALA A 307 -29.13 -8.13 5.38
CA ALA A 307 -30.05 -9.16 5.82
C ALA A 307 -30.12 -9.18 7.36
N PRO A 308 -31.32 -9.33 7.94
CA PRO A 308 -31.45 -9.49 9.38
C PRO A 308 -30.85 -10.83 9.82
N THR A 309 -30.11 -10.85 10.92
CA THR A 309 -29.55 -12.11 11.46
C THR A 309 -30.57 -12.89 12.30
N GLY A 310 -31.62 -12.21 12.78
CA GLY A 310 -32.54 -12.74 13.78
C GLY A 310 -32.04 -12.62 15.23
N PHE A 311 -30.85 -12.06 15.44
CA PHE A 311 -30.26 -11.80 16.75
C PHE A 311 -30.35 -10.32 17.11
N THR A 312 -30.23 -10.03 18.40
CA THR A 312 -30.32 -8.67 18.93
C THR A 312 -29.14 -8.33 19.83
N ALA A 313 -28.80 -7.04 19.88
CA ALA A 313 -27.71 -6.49 20.67
C ALA A 313 -28.25 -5.46 21.66
N ARG A 314 -27.82 -5.55 22.92
CA ARG A 314 -28.10 -4.56 23.97
C ARG A 314 -27.04 -3.47 23.95
N ASN A 315 -27.48 -2.23 23.83
CA ASN A 315 -26.64 -1.03 23.92
C ASN A 315 -26.27 -0.76 25.39
N PRO A 316 -24.97 -0.71 25.75
CA PRO A 316 -24.55 -0.56 27.15
C PRO A 316 -24.83 0.83 27.74
N TYR A 317 -25.11 1.86 26.93
CA TYR A 317 -25.37 3.22 27.43
C TYR A 317 -26.82 3.46 27.84
N ASN A 318 -27.79 2.73 27.28
CA ASN A 318 -29.21 2.97 27.50
C ASN A 318 -30.04 1.69 27.67
N ASP A 319 -29.41 0.52 27.68
CA ASP A 319 -30.02 -0.81 27.78
C ASP A 319 -31.03 -1.18 26.68
N GLU A 320 -31.15 -0.35 25.63
CA GLU A 320 -32.05 -0.62 24.51
C GLU A 320 -31.55 -1.82 23.69
N ILE A 321 -32.50 -2.65 23.25
CA ILE A 321 -32.25 -3.81 22.42
C ILE A 321 -32.50 -3.43 20.97
N VAL A 322 -31.48 -3.60 20.12
CA VAL A 322 -31.51 -3.28 18.69
C VAL A 322 -31.21 -4.53 17.85
N PRO A 323 -31.77 -4.65 16.64
CA PRO A 323 -31.51 -5.79 15.78
C PRO A 323 -30.07 -5.79 15.24
N ILE A 324 -29.52 -6.98 15.04
CA ILE A 324 -28.24 -7.18 14.36
C ILE A 324 -28.49 -7.51 12.88
N TRP A 325 -27.78 -6.84 11.99
CA TRP A 325 -27.89 -7.00 10.54
C TRP A 325 -26.54 -7.30 9.91
N LEU A 326 -26.56 -8.15 8.88
CA LEU A 326 -25.47 -8.28 7.91
C LEU A 326 -25.55 -7.09 6.96
N ALA A 327 -24.41 -6.50 6.62
CA ALA A 327 -24.35 -5.39 5.67
C ALA A 327 -23.15 -5.52 4.74
N ASN A 328 -23.38 -5.30 3.44
CA ASN A 328 -22.37 -5.51 2.39
C ASN A 328 -21.22 -4.49 2.40
N PHE A 329 -21.39 -3.36 3.08
CA PHE A 329 -20.40 -2.28 3.18
C PHE A 329 -19.59 -2.28 4.49
N VAL A 330 -19.89 -3.20 5.42
CA VAL A 330 -19.09 -3.36 6.66
C VAL A 330 -17.92 -4.29 6.36
N LEU A 331 -16.70 -3.84 6.64
CA LEU A 331 -15.47 -4.54 6.30
C LEU A 331 -14.85 -5.19 7.54
N MET A 332 -14.60 -6.50 7.48
CA MET A 332 -13.99 -7.24 8.60
C MET A 332 -12.59 -6.71 8.96
N GLU A 333 -11.84 -6.19 7.96
CA GLU A 333 -10.49 -5.69 8.18
C GLU A 333 -10.44 -4.23 8.66
N TYR A 334 -11.58 -3.58 8.91
CA TYR A 334 -11.63 -2.21 9.43
C TYR A 334 -12.34 -2.15 10.78
N GLY A 335 -11.68 -1.52 11.76
CA GLY A 335 -12.17 -1.49 13.14
C GLY A 335 -12.27 -2.90 13.72
N THR A 336 -13.48 -3.27 14.14
CA THR A 336 -13.77 -4.59 14.72
C THR A 336 -14.55 -5.51 13.76
N GLY A 337 -14.83 -5.06 12.54
CA GLY A 337 -15.76 -5.75 11.63
C GLY A 337 -17.24 -5.64 12.02
N ALA A 338 -17.55 -4.75 12.97
CA ALA A 338 -18.90 -4.42 13.40
C ALA A 338 -19.00 -2.92 13.74
N LEU A 339 -20.16 -2.31 13.47
CA LEU A 339 -20.45 -0.90 13.76
C LEU A 339 -21.89 -0.71 14.25
N MET A 340 -22.13 0.38 14.96
CA MET A 340 -23.48 0.82 15.32
C MET A 340 -24.06 1.66 14.18
N ALA A 341 -25.31 1.40 13.78
CA ALA A 341 -26.01 2.22 12.80
C ALA A 341 -26.74 3.37 13.50
N VAL A 342 -26.33 4.61 13.21
CA VAL A 342 -26.98 5.81 13.73
C VAL A 342 -27.48 6.67 12.56
N PRO A 343 -28.63 6.29 11.96
CA PRO A 343 -29.06 6.85 10.68
C PRO A 343 -29.33 8.35 10.70
N ALA A 344 -29.67 8.96 11.84
CA ALA A 344 -29.83 10.41 11.89
C ALA A 344 -28.50 11.18 11.69
N HIS A 345 -27.35 10.52 11.86
CA HIS A 345 -26.03 11.16 11.97
C HIS A 345 -24.90 10.52 11.14
N ASP A 346 -25.17 9.45 10.39
CA ASP A 346 -24.29 8.93 9.32
C ASP A 346 -25.13 8.69 8.06
N GLN A 347 -24.67 9.24 6.93
CA GLN A 347 -25.42 9.21 5.67
C GLN A 347 -25.55 7.79 5.09
N ARG A 348 -24.55 6.92 5.29
CA ARG A 348 -24.61 5.53 4.83
C ARG A 348 -25.61 4.74 5.66
N ASP A 349 -25.64 5.01 6.97
CA ASP A 349 -26.62 4.43 7.88
C ASP A 349 -28.02 4.94 7.55
N PHE A 350 -28.18 6.23 7.21
CA PHE A 350 -29.45 6.81 6.77
C PHE A 350 -30.00 6.11 5.53
N GLU A 351 -29.18 5.94 4.50
CA GLU A 351 -29.56 5.24 3.26
C GLU A 351 -29.94 3.79 3.53
N PHE A 352 -29.12 3.06 4.30
CA PHE A 352 -29.40 1.67 4.65
C PHE A 352 -30.68 1.53 5.48
N CYS A 353 -30.79 2.28 6.58
CA CYS A 353 -31.94 2.21 7.47
C CYS A 353 -33.23 2.65 6.77
N THR A 354 -33.16 3.64 5.88
CA THR A 354 -34.31 4.05 5.06
C THR A 354 -34.71 2.92 4.10
N ALA A 355 -33.75 2.30 3.40
CA ALA A 355 -34.02 1.21 2.47
C ALA A 355 -34.66 -0.02 3.14
N PHE A 356 -34.30 -0.30 4.39
CA PHE A 356 -34.78 -1.43 5.17
C PHE A 356 -35.85 -1.07 6.21
N ASN A 357 -36.42 0.14 6.16
CA ASN A 357 -37.43 0.64 7.11
C ASN A 357 -37.04 0.49 8.60
N LEU A 358 -35.76 0.69 8.92
CA LEU A 358 -35.26 0.73 10.29
C LEU A 358 -35.49 2.11 10.90
N PRO A 359 -35.70 2.21 12.23
CA PRO A 359 -35.99 3.49 12.87
C PRO A 359 -34.88 4.52 12.68
N ILE A 360 -35.27 5.80 12.55
CA ILE A 360 -34.34 6.93 12.50
C ILE A 360 -34.59 7.83 13.70
N ARG A 361 -33.54 8.08 14.50
CA ARG A 361 -33.67 8.78 15.79
C ARG A 361 -32.62 9.88 15.93
N THR A 362 -33.09 11.12 16.03
CA THR A 362 -32.25 12.30 16.20
C THR A 362 -31.76 12.40 17.64
N VAL A 363 -30.43 12.39 17.80
CA VAL A 363 -29.75 12.58 19.10
C VAL A 363 -28.77 13.75 19.11
N ILE A 364 -28.55 14.40 17.95
CA ILE A 364 -27.77 15.63 17.84
C ILE A 364 -28.52 16.63 16.98
N VAL A 365 -28.50 17.88 17.42
CA VAL A 365 -29.05 19.03 16.70
C VAL A 365 -27.99 20.13 16.61
N PRO A 366 -28.06 21.02 15.60
CA PRO A 366 -27.31 22.26 15.63
C PRO A 366 -27.51 23.01 16.96
N LYS A 367 -26.50 23.75 17.42
CA LYS A 367 -26.47 24.35 18.78
C LYS A 367 -27.72 25.15 19.17
N ASP A 368 -28.37 25.77 18.19
CA ASP A 368 -29.54 26.66 18.36
C ASP A 368 -30.80 26.11 17.67
N SER A 369 -30.90 24.79 17.50
CA SER A 369 -32.02 24.16 16.80
C SER A 369 -32.70 23.11 17.65
N GLU A 370 -34.01 22.94 17.42
CA GLU A 370 -34.79 21.84 17.97
C GLU A 370 -34.75 20.62 17.04
N PRO A 371 -35.03 19.40 17.54
CA PRO A 371 -35.04 18.19 16.73
C PRO A 371 -36.09 18.28 15.61
N GLN A 372 -35.68 18.02 14.37
CA GLN A 372 -36.62 17.91 13.25
C GLN A 372 -37.41 16.60 13.32
N VAL A 373 -38.70 16.66 12.97
CA VAL A 373 -39.62 15.51 12.96
C VAL A 373 -39.30 14.54 11.82
N LYS A 374 -38.77 15.03 10.70
CA LYS A 374 -38.39 14.23 9.53
C LYS A 374 -37.08 14.78 8.96
N LEU A 375 -36.11 13.88 8.76
CA LEU A 375 -34.84 14.19 8.12
C LEU A 375 -34.91 13.80 6.64
N GLU A 376 -34.41 14.67 5.76
CA GLU A 376 -34.23 14.37 4.33
C GLU A 376 -32.85 13.73 4.06
N ALA A 377 -31.88 13.98 4.95
CA ALA A 377 -30.54 13.44 4.95
C ALA A 377 -29.99 13.39 6.38
N ALA A 378 -28.90 12.65 6.61
CA ALA A 378 -28.25 12.60 7.91
C ALA A 378 -27.62 13.95 8.28
N PHE A 379 -27.78 14.37 9.54
CA PHE A 379 -27.04 15.50 10.12
C PHE A 379 -25.70 15.00 10.66
N THR A 380 -24.62 15.20 9.89
CA THR A 380 -23.30 14.61 10.15
C THR A 380 -22.36 15.50 10.96
N ASP A 381 -22.68 16.79 11.13
CA ASP A 381 -21.87 17.75 11.87
C ASP A 381 -21.92 17.52 13.40
N TYR A 382 -21.03 18.22 14.10
CA TYR A 382 -21.05 18.31 15.57
C TYR A 382 -22.09 19.31 16.04
N GLY A 383 -22.71 18.99 17.17
CA GLY A 383 -23.83 19.79 17.68
C GLY A 383 -24.03 19.62 19.17
N LYS A 384 -25.27 19.83 19.59
CA LYS A 384 -25.74 19.63 20.96
C LYS A 384 -26.52 18.32 21.05
N LEU A 385 -26.24 17.52 22.08
CA LEU A 385 -26.92 16.26 22.29
C LEU A 385 -28.34 16.47 22.81
N VAL A 386 -29.27 15.72 22.24
CA VAL A 386 -30.68 15.60 22.63
C VAL A 386 -31.01 14.12 22.77
N ASN A 387 -32.06 13.77 23.50
CA ASN A 387 -32.51 12.36 23.65
C ASN A 387 -31.39 11.38 24.06
N SER A 388 -30.41 11.85 24.84
CA SER A 388 -29.15 11.13 25.12
C SER A 388 -28.95 10.88 26.62
N GLY A 389 -30.05 10.66 27.36
CA GLY A 389 -30.03 10.41 28.80
C GLY A 389 -29.22 11.46 29.57
N PRO A 390 -28.24 11.06 30.42
CA PRO A 390 -27.44 11.98 31.23
C PRO A 390 -26.49 12.87 30.42
N TYR A 391 -26.28 12.59 29.14
CA TYR A 391 -25.41 13.36 28.24
C TYR A 391 -26.18 14.47 27.49
N THR A 392 -27.50 14.50 27.63
CA THR A 392 -28.35 15.53 27.01
C THR A 392 -27.89 16.93 27.39
N GLY A 393 -27.75 17.81 26.40
CA GLY A 393 -27.32 19.19 26.58
C GLY A 393 -25.81 19.42 26.45
N LEU A 394 -24.98 18.36 26.45
CA LEU A 394 -23.56 18.48 26.14
C LEU A 394 -23.34 18.79 24.66
N THR A 395 -22.16 19.34 24.34
CA THR A 395 -21.70 19.39 22.94
C THR A 395 -21.10 18.04 22.56
N SER A 396 -21.14 17.69 21.27
CA SER A 396 -20.55 16.46 20.72
C SER A 396 -19.14 16.19 21.26
N GLU A 397 -18.26 17.20 21.28
CA GLU A 397 -16.86 17.02 21.70
C GLU A 397 -16.75 16.64 23.19
N ARG A 398 -17.53 17.31 24.04
CA ARG A 398 -17.58 17.00 25.48
C ARG A 398 -18.24 15.66 25.74
N ALA A 399 -19.27 15.31 24.96
CA ALA A 399 -19.95 14.04 25.06
C ALA A 399 -19.02 12.89 24.66
N ILE A 400 -18.28 13.01 23.55
CA ILE A 400 -17.29 12.01 23.14
C ILE A 400 -16.29 11.76 24.28
N GLU A 401 -15.67 12.82 24.82
CA GLU A 401 -14.68 12.65 25.90
C GLU A 401 -15.29 11.99 27.15
N ARG A 402 -16.48 12.45 27.56
CA ARG A 402 -17.13 11.96 28.77
C ARG A 402 -17.59 10.50 28.62
N MET A 403 -18.27 10.19 27.52
CA MET A 403 -18.82 8.87 27.24
C MET A 403 -17.70 7.83 27.09
N THR A 404 -16.60 8.17 26.40
CA THR A 404 -15.43 7.28 26.34
C THR A 404 -14.90 6.95 27.75
N LYS A 405 -14.79 7.94 28.63
CA LYS A 405 -14.35 7.74 30.02
C LYS A 405 -15.32 6.88 30.83
N ASP A 406 -16.62 7.10 30.65
CA ASP A 406 -17.65 6.31 31.34
C ASP A 406 -17.59 4.84 30.87
N ALA A 407 -17.43 4.59 29.56
CA ALA A 407 -17.25 3.23 29.03
C ALA A 407 -15.99 2.52 29.54
N GLU A 408 -14.90 3.26 29.74
CA GLU A 408 -13.67 2.74 30.35
C GLU A 408 -13.85 2.40 31.83
N ALA A 409 -14.50 3.29 32.59
CA ALA A 409 -14.74 3.13 34.01
C ALA A 409 -15.65 1.93 34.30
N ASP A 410 -16.68 1.74 33.47
CA ASP A 410 -17.67 0.68 33.61
C ASP A 410 -17.24 -0.63 32.91
N GLY A 411 -16.08 -0.63 32.23
CA GLY A 411 -15.45 -1.82 31.66
C GLY A 411 -16.12 -2.40 30.41
N PHE A 412 -17.01 -1.64 29.77
CA PHE A 412 -17.69 -2.06 28.52
C PHE A 412 -17.12 -1.39 27.27
N GLY A 413 -16.10 -0.54 27.39
CA GLY A 413 -15.47 0.08 26.23
C GLY A 413 -14.13 0.73 26.54
N ARG A 414 -13.49 1.28 25.51
CA ARG A 414 -12.22 2.00 25.63
C ARG A 414 -11.98 2.99 24.50
N GLY A 415 -11.25 4.07 24.79
CA GLY A 415 -10.69 4.93 23.76
C GLY A 415 -9.65 4.17 22.92
N THR A 416 -9.70 4.33 21.60
CA THR A 416 -8.76 3.68 20.69
C THR A 416 -8.45 4.56 19.47
N VAL A 417 -7.36 4.24 18.78
CA VAL A 417 -6.99 4.83 17.50
C VAL A 417 -7.01 3.72 16.46
N GLN A 418 -7.74 3.94 15.37
CA GLN A 418 -7.80 3.04 14.23
C GLN A 418 -7.13 3.70 13.03
N TYR A 419 -6.53 2.88 12.17
CA TYR A 419 -5.94 3.32 10.91
C TYR A 419 -6.60 2.58 9.76
N ARG A 420 -6.79 3.26 8.63
CA ARG A 420 -7.34 2.68 7.41
C ARG A 420 -6.30 1.90 6.61
N ILE A 421 -5.03 2.30 6.68
CA ILE A 421 -3.94 1.58 6.02
C ILE A 421 -3.91 0.12 6.49
N LYS A 422 -3.75 -0.79 5.53
CA LYS A 422 -3.56 -2.21 5.78
C LYS A 422 -2.09 -2.57 5.65
N ASP A 423 -1.71 -3.71 6.24
CA ASP A 423 -0.39 -4.28 6.00
C ASP A 423 -0.15 -4.57 4.53
N TRP A 424 1.10 -4.42 4.10
CA TRP A 424 1.47 -4.51 2.70
C TRP A 424 1.73 -5.96 2.31
N GLY A 425 0.82 -6.56 1.52
CA GLY A 425 0.99 -7.89 0.94
C GLY A 425 2.02 -7.87 -0.19
N ILE A 426 3.17 -8.55 0.02
CA ILE A 426 4.31 -8.54 -0.91
C ILE A 426 4.45 -9.82 -1.73
N SER A 427 3.81 -10.93 -1.32
CA SER A 427 3.80 -12.18 -2.09
C SER A 427 3.18 -12.01 -3.48
N ARG A 428 3.85 -12.50 -4.52
CA ARG A 428 3.33 -12.61 -5.89
C ARG A 428 3.54 -14.04 -6.41
N GLN A 429 2.50 -14.62 -6.98
CA GLN A 429 2.56 -15.96 -7.61
C GLN A 429 3.13 -15.87 -9.02
N ARG A 430 4.33 -15.28 -9.14
CA ARG A 430 4.96 -14.91 -10.42
C ARG A 430 6.42 -15.28 -10.40
N TYR A 431 6.99 -15.50 -11.59
CA TYR A 431 8.37 -15.91 -11.73
C TYR A 431 9.32 -14.72 -11.66
N TRP A 432 9.01 -13.65 -12.40
CA TRP A 432 9.94 -12.53 -12.58
C TRP A 432 9.91 -11.55 -11.40
N GLY A 433 10.49 -11.96 -10.27
CA GLY A 433 10.62 -11.14 -9.07
C GLY A 433 11.67 -11.69 -8.11
N THR A 434 11.96 -10.95 -7.05
CA THR A 434 12.91 -11.38 -6.01
C THR A 434 12.37 -12.62 -5.28
N PRO A 435 13.06 -13.77 -5.25
CA PRO A 435 12.64 -14.91 -4.43
C PRO A 435 12.59 -14.56 -2.93
N ILE A 436 11.50 -14.90 -2.25
CA ILE A 436 11.37 -14.69 -0.80
C ILE A 436 12.31 -15.69 -0.08
N PRO A 437 13.22 -15.24 0.82
CA PRO A 437 14.29 -16.06 1.38
C PRO A 437 13.81 -16.92 2.57
N MET A 438 12.74 -17.69 2.38
CA MET A 438 12.15 -18.58 3.40
C MET A 438 12.09 -20.03 2.91
N VAL A 439 12.13 -20.95 3.86
CA VAL A 439 12.06 -22.39 3.65
C VAL A 439 10.99 -23.00 4.58
N TYR A 440 10.23 -23.96 4.07
CA TYR A 440 9.25 -24.74 4.82
C TYR A 440 9.82 -26.12 5.13
N CYS A 441 9.92 -26.43 6.42
CA CYS A 441 10.38 -27.72 6.92
C CYS A 441 9.31 -28.32 7.83
N ASP A 442 8.95 -29.59 7.59
CA ASP A 442 7.87 -30.26 8.35
C ASP A 442 8.18 -30.37 9.85
N ALA A 443 9.46 -30.41 10.23
CA ALA A 443 9.89 -30.47 11.63
C ALA A 443 10.08 -29.09 12.28
N CYS A 444 10.50 -28.07 11.51
CA CYS A 444 10.89 -26.76 12.05
C CYS A 444 9.89 -25.63 11.76
N GLY A 445 8.90 -25.88 10.90
CA GLY A 445 7.97 -24.87 10.41
C GLY A 445 8.60 -23.97 9.35
N ILE A 446 8.32 -22.68 9.45
CA ILE A 446 8.85 -21.65 8.54
C ILE A 446 10.23 -21.20 9.05
N VAL A 447 11.27 -21.36 8.23
CA VAL A 447 12.67 -21.11 8.60
C VAL A 447 13.29 -20.13 7.60
N PRO A 448 13.93 -19.04 8.06
CA PRO A 448 14.64 -18.13 7.16
C PRO A 448 15.88 -18.79 6.56
N VAL A 449 16.19 -18.43 5.32
CA VAL A 449 17.50 -18.72 4.72
C VAL A 449 18.59 -17.99 5.52
N ARG A 450 19.78 -18.60 5.66
CA ARG A 450 20.92 -17.95 6.33
C ARG A 450 21.38 -16.75 5.50
N GLU A 451 21.74 -15.67 6.18
CA GLU A 451 22.24 -14.46 5.51
C GLU A 451 23.47 -14.75 4.62
N SER A 452 24.33 -15.68 5.04
CA SER A 452 25.49 -16.15 4.27
C SER A 452 25.15 -16.91 2.98
N ASP A 453 23.92 -17.42 2.88
CA ASP A 453 23.45 -18.20 1.72
C ASP A 453 22.71 -17.32 0.71
N LEU A 454 22.62 -16.00 0.96
CA LEU A 454 22.05 -15.06 0.01
C LEU A 454 23.04 -14.75 -1.12
N PRO A 455 22.57 -14.55 -2.37
CA PRO A 455 21.16 -14.57 -2.77
C PRO A 455 20.57 -15.98 -2.98
N VAL A 456 19.27 -16.11 -2.69
CA VAL A 456 18.47 -17.17 -3.32
C VAL A 456 18.26 -16.78 -4.78
N LEU A 457 18.98 -17.44 -5.68
CA LEU A 457 18.98 -17.12 -7.10
C LEU A 457 17.66 -17.52 -7.78
N LEU A 458 17.16 -16.63 -8.64
CA LEU A 458 16.06 -16.95 -9.53
C LEU A 458 16.57 -17.88 -10.66
N PRO A 459 15.96 -19.06 -10.89
CA PRO A 459 16.40 -19.99 -11.93
C PRO A 459 16.13 -19.43 -13.33
N GLU A 460 17.05 -19.60 -14.29
CA GLU A 460 16.98 -18.92 -15.59
C GLU A 460 15.91 -19.50 -16.54
N ASN A 461 15.71 -20.82 -16.53
CA ASN A 461 14.89 -21.55 -17.50
C ASN A 461 13.59 -22.05 -16.88
N VAL A 462 12.64 -21.14 -16.67
CA VAL A 462 11.32 -21.47 -16.10
C VAL A 462 10.25 -21.41 -17.18
N ARG A 463 9.48 -22.49 -17.30
CA ARG A 463 8.29 -22.50 -18.15
C ARG A 463 7.20 -21.64 -17.51
N LEU A 464 6.87 -20.53 -18.14
CA LEU A 464 5.73 -19.71 -17.73
C LEU A 464 4.46 -20.46 -18.12
N THR A 465 3.74 -20.97 -17.11
CA THR A 465 2.57 -21.82 -17.35
C THR A 465 1.30 -21.02 -17.61
N GLY A 466 1.20 -19.79 -17.08
CA GLY A 466 -0.06 -19.05 -17.11
C GLY A 466 -1.19 -19.89 -16.52
N THR A 467 -0.95 -20.48 -15.33
CA THR A 467 -1.93 -21.28 -14.59
C THR A 467 -2.22 -20.78 -13.15
N GLY A 468 -1.87 -19.54 -12.81
CA GLY A 468 -2.16 -18.93 -11.50
C GLY A 468 -1.49 -19.54 -10.26
N GLN A 469 -0.49 -20.39 -10.45
CA GLN A 469 0.48 -20.75 -9.43
C GLN A 469 1.83 -20.15 -9.80
N SER A 470 2.69 -19.88 -8.81
CA SER A 470 4.04 -19.41 -9.11
C SER A 470 4.74 -20.41 -10.02
N PRO A 471 5.27 -20.00 -11.18
CA PRO A 471 5.97 -20.93 -12.08
C PRO A 471 7.16 -21.63 -11.38
N LEU A 472 7.76 -20.98 -10.37
CA LEU A 472 8.82 -21.56 -9.54
C LEU A 472 8.41 -22.86 -8.82
N ALA A 473 7.12 -23.03 -8.52
CA ALA A 473 6.61 -24.26 -7.89
C ALA A 473 6.77 -25.50 -8.78
N SER A 474 6.91 -25.32 -10.09
CA SER A 474 7.10 -26.40 -11.07
C SER A 474 8.58 -26.72 -11.34
N VAL A 475 9.52 -26.15 -10.58
CA VAL A 475 10.97 -26.27 -10.78
C VAL A 475 11.58 -27.04 -9.59
N PRO A 476 11.64 -28.40 -9.63
CA PRO A 476 12.04 -29.22 -8.48
C PRO A 476 13.43 -28.88 -7.92
N GLU A 477 14.37 -28.50 -8.79
CA GLU A 477 15.75 -28.11 -8.43
C GLU A 477 15.82 -26.78 -7.68
N PHE A 478 14.83 -25.90 -7.86
CA PHE A 478 14.70 -24.68 -7.07
C PHE A 478 13.96 -24.96 -5.76
N VAL A 479 12.84 -25.69 -5.83
CA VAL A 479 11.96 -25.95 -4.68
C VAL A 479 12.65 -26.81 -3.62
N SER A 480 13.35 -27.87 -4.03
CA SER A 480 13.93 -28.84 -3.09
C SER A 480 15.20 -28.29 -2.46
N THR A 481 15.25 -28.23 -1.12
CA THR A 481 16.43 -27.77 -0.38
C THR A 481 16.56 -28.48 0.98
N ALA A 482 17.68 -28.29 1.66
CA ALA A 482 17.82 -28.64 3.07
C ALA A 482 17.31 -27.52 3.97
N CYS A 483 16.71 -27.87 5.12
CA CYS A 483 16.32 -26.94 6.16
C CYS A 483 17.57 -26.30 6.79
N PRO A 484 17.70 -24.96 6.81
CA PRO A 484 18.87 -24.31 7.40
C PRO A 484 19.06 -24.55 8.91
N LYS A 485 18.01 -25.01 9.60
CA LYS A 485 18.00 -25.25 11.05
C LYS A 485 18.32 -26.70 11.44
N CYS A 486 17.73 -27.68 10.77
CA CYS A 486 17.88 -29.11 11.13
C CYS A 486 18.54 -29.97 10.05
N ASN A 487 18.88 -29.38 8.89
CA ASN A 487 19.47 -30.05 7.73
C ASN A 487 18.60 -31.17 7.10
N GLY A 488 17.36 -31.37 7.58
CA GLY A 488 16.39 -32.29 6.97
C GLY A 488 15.80 -31.75 5.66
N PRO A 489 15.01 -32.55 4.93
CA PRO A 489 14.34 -32.13 3.71
C PRO A 489 13.41 -30.94 3.95
N ALA A 490 13.42 -30.00 3.01
CA ALA A 490 12.61 -28.80 3.08
C ALA A 490 12.28 -28.26 1.68
N ARG A 491 11.31 -27.36 1.60
CA ARG A 491 10.89 -26.71 0.35
C ARG A 491 11.06 -25.20 0.44
N ARG A 492 11.63 -24.56 -0.59
CA ARG A 492 11.72 -23.09 -0.66
C ARG A 492 10.34 -22.46 -0.79
N GLU A 493 10.22 -21.22 -0.34
CA GLU A 493 9.15 -20.33 -0.79
C GLU A 493 9.24 -20.14 -2.31
N THR A 494 8.09 -20.22 -2.96
CA THR A 494 7.95 -20.12 -4.41
C THR A 494 7.33 -18.79 -4.83
N ASP A 495 6.70 -18.06 -3.90
CA ASP A 495 6.30 -16.69 -4.15
C ASP A 495 7.52 -15.77 -4.28
N THR A 496 7.39 -14.78 -5.16
CA THR A 496 8.36 -13.68 -5.30
C THR A 496 7.83 -12.41 -4.63
N MET A 497 8.72 -11.47 -4.35
CA MET A 497 8.36 -10.16 -3.81
C MET A 497 7.79 -9.25 -4.90
N ASP A 498 6.83 -8.41 -4.52
CA ASP A 498 6.31 -7.33 -5.33
C ASP A 498 7.39 -6.30 -5.70
N THR A 499 7.29 -5.76 -6.93
CA THR A 499 8.25 -4.81 -7.51
C THR A 499 8.42 -3.53 -6.69
N PHE A 500 7.43 -3.14 -5.88
CA PHE A 500 7.58 -1.97 -5.01
C PHE A 500 8.62 -2.20 -3.91
N VAL A 501 8.99 -3.44 -3.58
CA VAL A 501 10.12 -3.73 -2.69
C VAL A 501 11.42 -3.22 -3.31
N ASP A 502 11.62 -3.47 -4.60
CA ASP A 502 12.81 -3.04 -5.34
C ASP A 502 12.92 -1.50 -5.35
N SER A 503 11.83 -0.82 -5.67
CA SER A 503 11.79 0.65 -5.79
C SER A 503 11.69 1.38 -4.45
N SER A 504 11.50 0.70 -3.32
CA SER A 504 11.42 1.37 -2.00
C SER A 504 12.76 1.91 -1.48
N TRP A 505 13.90 1.52 -2.07
CA TRP A 505 15.23 1.89 -1.56
C TRP A 505 16.32 2.11 -2.62
N TYR A 506 16.02 1.99 -3.91
CA TYR A 506 17.01 2.11 -5.01
C TYR A 506 17.86 3.39 -4.99
N PHE A 507 17.26 4.48 -4.51
CA PHE A 507 17.91 5.79 -4.44
C PHE A 507 19.02 5.87 -3.39
N TYR A 508 19.04 4.96 -2.41
CA TYR A 508 20.20 4.77 -1.55
C TYR A 508 21.30 4.02 -2.28
N ARG A 509 20.94 2.99 -3.06
CA ARG A 509 21.90 2.15 -3.81
C ARG A 509 22.70 2.95 -4.82
N TYR A 510 22.12 4.00 -5.43
CA TYR A 510 22.86 4.89 -6.33
C TYR A 510 24.06 5.60 -5.70
N THR A 511 24.06 5.80 -4.37
CA THR A 511 25.17 6.48 -3.69
C THR A 511 26.46 5.66 -3.69
N ASP A 512 26.35 4.34 -3.81
CA ASP A 512 27.44 3.41 -4.06
C ASP A 512 26.85 2.07 -4.54
N PRO A 513 26.67 1.87 -5.86
CA PRO A 513 25.98 0.69 -6.36
C PRO A 513 26.86 -0.56 -6.41
N ARG A 514 28.16 -0.43 -6.14
CA ARG A 514 29.13 -1.53 -6.23
C ARG A 514 29.49 -2.13 -4.87
N ILE A 515 29.08 -1.50 -3.76
CA ILE A 515 29.27 -2.06 -2.41
C ILE A 515 28.62 -3.45 -2.27
N ASP A 516 29.39 -4.45 -1.88
CA ASP A 516 28.98 -5.85 -1.80
C ASP A 516 28.87 -6.38 -0.36
N THR A 517 29.25 -5.56 0.61
CA THR A 517 29.25 -5.88 2.06
C THR A 517 28.00 -5.41 2.80
N SER A 518 27.21 -4.52 2.21
CA SER A 518 26.00 -3.92 2.81
C SER A 518 25.01 -3.52 1.70
N PRO A 519 23.69 -3.42 1.98
CA PRO A 519 22.73 -2.87 1.01
C PRO A 519 23.11 -1.45 0.57
N ILE A 520 23.66 -0.65 1.48
CA ILE A 520 24.02 0.76 1.26
C ILE A 520 25.39 1.09 1.87
N ASN A 521 26.10 2.04 1.27
CA ASN A 521 27.28 2.66 1.88
C ASN A 521 26.84 3.83 2.77
N GLN A 522 26.95 3.68 4.09
CA GLN A 522 26.44 4.69 5.04
C GLN A 522 27.16 6.04 4.92
N GLU A 523 28.47 6.05 4.64
CA GLU A 523 29.24 7.30 4.46
C GLU A 523 28.83 8.02 3.17
N ALA A 524 28.63 7.27 2.08
CA ALA A 524 28.13 7.84 0.82
C ALA A 524 26.69 8.38 0.99
N VAL A 525 25.83 7.66 1.70
CA VAL A 525 24.47 8.10 2.03
C VAL A 525 24.50 9.36 2.89
N LYS A 526 25.33 9.41 3.92
CA LYS A 526 25.51 10.59 4.78
C LYS A 526 25.92 11.83 4.00
N TYR A 527 26.76 11.68 2.97
CA TYR A 527 27.14 12.78 2.09
C TYR A 527 25.99 13.19 1.14
N TRP A 528 25.36 12.23 0.46
CA TRP A 528 24.42 12.53 -0.63
C TRP A 528 23.01 12.86 -0.15
N PHE A 529 22.56 12.38 1.01
CA PHE A 529 21.19 12.54 1.47
C PHE A 529 20.94 13.86 2.22
N PRO A 530 19.67 14.32 2.26
CA PRO A 530 18.48 13.75 1.60
C PRO A 530 18.53 13.89 0.07
N VAL A 531 17.67 13.19 -0.67
CA VAL A 531 17.42 13.52 -2.08
C VAL A 531 16.90 14.96 -2.15
N ASP A 532 17.63 15.86 -2.81
CA ASP A 532 17.33 17.29 -2.78
C ASP A 532 16.10 17.66 -3.61
N GLN A 533 15.93 16.98 -4.74
CA GLN A 533 14.78 17.07 -5.62
C GLN A 533 14.43 15.70 -6.18
N TYR A 534 13.22 15.23 -5.88
CA TYR A 534 12.64 14.02 -6.46
C TYR A 534 11.55 14.38 -7.47
N ILE A 535 11.56 13.74 -8.64
CA ILE A 535 10.71 14.08 -9.79
C ILE A 535 10.02 12.82 -10.28
N GLY A 536 8.70 12.86 -10.40
CA GLY A 536 7.93 11.72 -10.88
C GLY A 536 6.46 12.06 -11.10
N GLY A 537 5.67 11.08 -11.49
CA GLY A 537 4.24 11.26 -11.71
C GLY A 537 3.41 11.17 -10.44
N ILE A 538 2.22 11.78 -10.47
CA ILE A 538 1.28 11.81 -9.33
C ILE A 538 0.65 10.44 -9.05
N GLU A 539 0.66 9.53 -10.03
CA GLU A 539 0.20 8.14 -9.92
C GLU A 539 0.91 7.35 -8.81
N HIS A 540 2.12 7.78 -8.43
CA HIS A 540 2.91 7.17 -7.35
C HIS A 540 2.70 7.83 -5.97
N ALA A 541 1.78 8.80 -5.85
CA ALA A 541 1.57 9.62 -4.64
C ALA A 541 1.32 8.80 -3.36
N ILE A 542 0.60 7.68 -3.48
CA ILE A 542 0.28 6.79 -2.37
C ILE A 542 1.29 5.63 -2.34
N LEU A 543 1.36 4.86 -3.41
CA LEU A 543 2.11 3.60 -3.49
C LEU A 543 3.59 3.72 -3.12
N HIS A 544 4.41 3.95 -4.14
CA HIS A 544 5.85 4.03 -4.03
C HIS A 544 6.28 5.06 -2.99
N LEU A 545 5.65 6.23 -2.96
CA LEU A 545 6.02 7.29 -2.03
C LEU A 545 5.74 6.95 -0.55
N ILE A 546 4.72 6.14 -0.21
CA ILE A 546 4.57 5.68 1.18
C ILE A 546 5.58 4.56 1.47
N TYR A 547 5.79 3.63 0.54
CA TYR A 547 6.68 2.50 0.78
C TYR A 547 8.15 2.93 0.94
N MET A 548 8.63 3.91 0.17
CA MET A 548 9.97 4.46 0.35
C MET A 548 10.16 5.14 1.71
N ARG A 549 9.11 5.78 2.24
CA ARG A 549 9.13 6.39 3.57
C ARG A 549 9.13 5.31 4.66
N PHE A 550 8.32 4.27 4.50
CA PHE A 550 8.33 3.12 5.39
C PHE A 550 9.70 2.44 5.42
N PHE A 551 10.30 2.13 4.26
CA PHE A 551 11.65 1.55 4.18
C PHE A 551 12.69 2.47 4.83
N THR A 552 12.61 3.78 4.64
CA THR A 552 13.50 4.74 5.30
C THR A 552 13.42 4.65 6.82
N LYS A 553 12.22 4.52 7.38
CA LYS A 553 12.03 4.36 8.83
C LYS A 553 12.52 3.01 9.32
N VAL A 554 12.31 1.93 8.56
CA VAL A 554 12.89 0.62 8.89
C VAL A 554 14.42 0.68 8.88
N MET A 555 15.03 1.30 7.86
CA MET A 555 16.48 1.51 7.77
C MET A 555 17.01 2.34 8.94
N LYS A 556 16.27 3.37 9.37
CA LYS A 556 16.61 4.14 10.56
C LYS A 556 16.61 3.27 11.81
N ASP A 557 15.59 2.45 12.00
CA ASP A 557 15.43 1.64 13.20
C ASP A 557 16.41 0.45 13.28
N ILE A 558 17.05 0.08 12.17
CA ILE A 558 18.18 -0.87 12.12
C ILE A 558 19.54 -0.17 12.03
N GLY A 559 19.59 1.16 12.15
CA GLY A 559 20.82 1.93 12.21
C GLY A 559 21.55 2.13 10.88
N LEU A 560 20.88 1.89 9.74
CA LEU A 560 21.47 2.12 8.41
C LEU A 560 21.48 3.60 8.01
N VAL A 561 20.50 4.38 8.48
CA VAL A 561 20.38 5.84 8.22
C VAL A 561 19.96 6.58 9.49
N GLU A 562 20.17 7.90 9.56
CA GLU A 562 19.84 8.70 10.75
C GLU A 562 18.57 9.56 10.60
N PHE A 563 18.10 9.75 9.37
CA PHE A 563 16.95 10.62 9.04
C PHE A 563 15.64 9.83 8.86
N SER A 564 14.51 10.51 9.06
CA SER A 564 13.18 9.90 9.01
C SER A 564 12.52 9.95 7.63
N GLU A 565 12.96 10.87 6.77
CA GLU A 565 12.38 11.11 5.45
C GLU A 565 13.49 11.20 4.38
N PRO A 566 13.35 10.46 3.25
CA PRO A 566 14.42 10.34 2.26
C PRO A 566 14.55 11.53 1.30
N VAL A 567 13.48 12.31 1.12
CA VAL A 567 13.32 13.30 0.04
C VAL A 567 12.93 14.65 0.60
N ALA A 568 13.75 15.66 0.33
CA ALA A 568 13.52 17.03 0.79
C ALA A 568 12.47 17.77 -0.05
N ARG A 569 12.43 17.57 -1.38
CA ARG A 569 11.48 18.21 -2.30
C ARG A 569 10.91 17.19 -3.25
N LEU A 570 9.60 17.23 -3.45
CA LEU A 570 8.91 16.41 -4.44
C LEU A 570 8.29 17.32 -5.50
N PHE A 571 8.53 17.00 -6.77
CA PHE A 571 7.87 17.63 -7.90
C PHE A 571 7.10 16.56 -8.67
N THR A 572 5.77 16.70 -8.71
CA THR A 572 4.89 15.81 -9.45
C THR A 572 4.55 16.41 -10.80
N GLN A 573 5.07 15.82 -11.87
CA GLN A 573 4.77 16.29 -13.23
C GLN A 573 3.34 15.92 -13.65
N GLY A 574 2.75 16.72 -14.54
CA GLY A 574 1.50 16.35 -15.20
C GLY A 574 1.70 15.26 -16.25
N MET A 575 0.62 14.58 -16.63
CA MET A 575 0.63 13.62 -17.74
C MET A 575 0.89 14.33 -19.08
N VAL A 576 1.54 13.63 -20.01
CA VAL A 576 1.68 14.09 -21.41
C VAL A 576 0.52 13.52 -22.19
N ILE A 577 -0.37 14.40 -22.65
CA ILE A 577 -1.56 14.05 -23.40
C ILE A 577 -1.31 14.17 -24.90
N LYS A 578 -1.99 13.33 -25.69
CA LYS A 578 -2.02 13.45 -27.16
C LYS A 578 -3.48 13.33 -27.61
N ASP A 579 -3.93 14.28 -28.44
CA ASP A 579 -5.28 14.29 -29.01
C ASP A 579 -6.44 14.28 -27.98
N GLY A 580 -6.21 14.83 -26.78
CA GLY A 580 -7.23 15.00 -25.74
C GLY A 580 -7.35 13.87 -24.71
N ALA A 581 -6.47 12.86 -24.78
CA ALA A 581 -6.35 11.77 -23.80
C ALA A 581 -5.21 12.02 -22.80
#